data_AF-A0A661QH28-F1
#
_entry.id   AF-A0A661QH28-F1
#
_cell.length_a   1.000
_cell.length_b   1.000
_cell.length_c   1.000
_cell.angle_alpha   90.00
_cell.angle_beta   90.00
_cell.angle_gamma   90.00
#
_symmetry.space_group_name_H-M   'P 1'
#
loop_
_entity.id
_entity.type
_entity.pdbx_description
1 polymer ?
#
loop_
_entity_poly.entity_id
_entity_poly.type
_entity_poly.pdbx_seq_one_letter_code
_entity_poly.pdbx_strand_id
1 'polypeptide(L)'
;MFSITEIIEIAVQLEKNGEKVYREAIGQSKNIEMDDLLLGIAEEELEHIDWFLSLKDEIEKSQDRLQVKEMEGHFPTGLHSNPLVMLKGFLIRV
;
A
#
# COMPACT_ATOMS: atom_id res chain seq x y z
N MET A 1 -12.59 -15.46 -3.36
CA MET A 1 -12.18 -14.30 -2.54
C MET A 1 -10.77 -13.94 -2.95
N PHE A 2 -10.46 -12.65 -3.05
CA PHE A 2 -9.10 -12.19 -3.34
C PHE A 2 -8.19 -12.41 -2.13
N SER A 3 -6.93 -12.73 -2.40
CA SER A 3 -5.83 -12.71 -1.44
C SER A 3 -5.45 -11.27 -1.06
N ILE A 4 -4.72 -11.12 0.05
CA ILE A 4 -4.27 -9.80 0.49
C ILE A 4 -3.30 -9.19 -0.54
N THR A 5 -2.45 -10.00 -1.18
CA THR A 5 -1.53 -9.53 -2.23
C THR A 5 -2.29 -9.03 -3.46
N GLU A 6 -3.35 -9.71 -3.90
CA GLU A 6 -4.22 -9.23 -4.98
C GLU A 6 -4.94 -7.92 -4.62
N ILE A 7 -5.38 -7.74 -3.37
CA ILE A 7 -5.97 -6.48 -2.91
C ILE A 7 -4.94 -5.34 -2.96
N ILE A 8 -3.70 -5.60 -2.56
CA ILE A 8 -2.61 -4.61 -2.63
C ILE A 8 -2.29 -4.25 -4.09
N GLU A 9 -2.28 -5.23 -5.00
CA GLU A 9 -2.07 -4.96 -6.43
C GLU A 9 -3.16 -4.07 -7.04
N ILE A 10 -4.42 -4.30 -6.64
CA ILE A 10 -5.53 -3.42 -7.03
C ILE A 10 -5.33 -2.01 -6.49
N ALA A 11 -4.90 -1.86 -5.23
CA ALA A 11 -4.61 -0.55 -4.64
C ALA A 11 -3.48 0.18 -5.38
N VAL A 12 -2.36 -0.50 -5.66
CA VAL A 12 -1.27 0.06 -6.48
C VAL A 12 -1.75 0.53 -7.85
N GLN A 13 -2.65 -0.23 -8.49
CA GLN A 13 -3.19 0.17 -9.79
C GLN A 13 -4.13 1.38 -9.68
N LEU A 14 -4.87 1.51 -8.58
CA LEU A 14 -5.71 2.68 -8.32
C LEU A 14 -4.84 3.95 -8.20
N GLU A 15 -3.79 3.90 -7.40
CA GLU A 15 -2.92 5.07 -7.20
C GLU A 15 -2.17 5.45 -8.47
N LYS A 16 -1.71 4.47 -9.27
CA LYS A 16 -1.12 4.74 -10.60
C LYS A 16 -2.11 5.45 -11.53
N ASN A 17 -3.39 5.08 -11.46
CA ASN A 17 -4.41 5.73 -12.26
C ASN A 17 -4.70 7.14 -11.73
N GLY A 18 -4.75 7.33 -10.40
CA GLY A 18 -4.93 8.62 -9.74
C GLY A 18 -3.81 9.60 -10.09
N GLU A 19 -2.56 9.20 -9.90
CA GLU A 19 -1.36 9.96 -10.26
C GLU A 19 -1.43 10.46 -11.70
N LYS A 20 -1.75 9.55 -12.63
CA LYS A 20 -1.87 9.87 -14.04
C LYS A 20 -2.99 10.88 -14.31
N VAL A 21 -4.16 10.69 -13.70
CA VAL A 21 -5.30 11.61 -13.86
C VAL A 21 -4.94 13.02 -13.39
N TYR A 22 -4.28 13.15 -12.23
CA TYR A 22 -3.87 14.45 -11.73
C TYR A 22 -2.79 15.09 -12.60
N ARG A 23 -1.78 14.33 -13.05
CA ARG A 23 -0.75 14.84 -13.98
C ARG A 23 -1.34 15.29 -15.31
N GLU A 24 -2.30 14.57 -15.86
CA GLU A 24 -2.96 14.95 -17.11
C GLU A 24 -3.80 16.23 -16.94
N ALA A 25 -4.32 16.49 -15.74
CA ALA A 25 -5.14 17.68 -15.45
C ALA A 25 -4.32 18.97 -15.25
N ILE A 26 -3.02 18.88 -14.97
CA ILE A 26 -2.13 20.04 -14.79
C ILE A 26 -2.11 20.88 -16.08
N GLY A 27 -2.32 22.20 -15.93
CA GLY A 27 -2.33 23.16 -17.03
C GLY A 27 -3.66 23.23 -17.79
N GLN A 28 -4.65 22.40 -17.44
CA GLN A 28 -5.99 22.47 -18.05
C GLN A 28 -6.84 23.60 -17.43
N SER A 29 -6.61 23.92 -16.16
CA SER A 29 -7.21 25.08 -15.50
C SER A 29 -6.23 26.24 -15.62
N LYS A 30 -6.66 27.44 -16.05
CA LYS A 30 -5.76 28.62 -16.12
C LYS A 30 -5.38 29.17 -14.72
N ASN A 31 -5.43 28.33 -13.69
CA ASN A 31 -5.19 28.67 -12.30
C ASN A 31 -3.98 27.88 -11.79
N ILE A 32 -2.90 28.62 -11.50
CA ILE A 32 -1.65 28.06 -11.01
C ILE A 32 -1.80 27.37 -9.64
N GLU A 33 -2.66 27.87 -8.76
CA GLU A 33 -2.89 27.27 -7.44
C GLU A 33 -3.55 25.89 -7.57
N MET A 34 -4.38 25.71 -8.60
CA MET A 34 -4.98 24.40 -8.90
C MET A 34 -3.95 23.45 -9.47
N ASP A 35 -3.06 23.92 -10.35
CA ASP A 35 -1.98 23.10 -10.91
C ASP A 35 -1.01 22.64 -9.80
N ASP A 36 -0.67 23.52 -8.86
CA ASP A 36 0.17 23.18 -7.70
C ASP A 36 -0.51 22.16 -6.79
N LEU A 37 -1.82 22.30 -6.54
CA LEU A 37 -2.60 21.32 -5.78
C LEU A 37 -2.61 19.95 -6.47
N LEU A 38 -2.88 19.91 -7.77
CA LEU A 38 -2.91 18.67 -8.56
C LEU A 38 -1.54 17.99 -8.57
N LEU A 39 -0.46 18.77 -8.64
CA LEU A 39 0.90 18.25 -8.54
C LEU A 39 1.15 17.63 -7.15
N GLY A 40 0.76 18.31 -6.08
CA GLY A 40 0.89 17.80 -4.72
C GLY A 40 0.17 16.46 -4.53
N ILE A 41 -1.08 16.35 -4.99
CA ILE A 41 -1.83 15.09 -4.90
C ILE A 41 -1.15 13.99 -5.74
N ALA A 42 -0.68 14.31 -6.96
CA ALA A 42 0.03 13.33 -7.79
C ALA A 42 1.32 12.81 -7.14
N GLU A 43 2.01 13.64 -6.34
CA GLU A 43 3.18 13.22 -5.57
C GLU A 43 2.80 12.33 -4.38
N GLU A 44 1.71 12.65 -3.67
CA GLU A 44 1.18 11.79 -2.59
C GLU A 44 0.83 10.39 -3.09
N GLU A 45 0.25 10.25 -4.30
CA GLU A 45 -0.05 8.93 -4.88
C GLU A 45 1.20 8.08 -5.13
N LEU A 46 2.35 8.69 -5.42
CA LEU A 46 3.61 7.96 -5.55
C LEU A 46 4.08 7.42 -4.19
N GLU A 47 3.94 8.20 -3.12
CA GLU A 47 4.25 7.76 -1.76
C GLU A 47 3.35 6.58 -1.34
N HIS A 48 2.06 6.63 -1.70
CA HIS A 48 1.13 5.53 -1.47
C HIS A 48 1.54 4.25 -2.21
N ILE A 49 1.95 4.35 -3.48
CA ILE A 49 2.45 3.21 -4.26
C ILE A 49 3.66 2.56 -3.57
N ASP A 50 4.65 3.35 -3.16
CA ASP A 50 5.86 2.86 -2.51
C ASP A 50 5.53 2.16 -1.18
N TRP A 51 4.58 2.71 -0.42
CA TRP A 51 4.08 2.09 0.80
C TRP A 51 3.38 0.74 0.53
N PHE A 52 2.49 0.67 -0.44
CA PHE A 52 1.79 -0.57 -0.80
C PHE A 52 2.77 -1.66 -1.27
N LEU A 53 3.77 -1.30 -2.07
CA LEU A 53 4.81 -2.24 -2.52
C LEU A 53 5.64 -2.76 -1.34
N SER A 54 5.99 -1.87 -0.39
CA SER A 54 6.69 -2.25 0.83
C SER A 54 5.86 -3.20 1.71
N LEU A 55 4.57 -2.89 1.87
CA LEU A 55 3.63 -3.74 2.61
C LEU A 55 3.48 -5.12 1.97
N LYS A 56 3.44 -5.20 0.63
CA LYS A 56 3.39 -6.48 -0.10
C LYS A 56 4.61 -7.33 0.21
N ASP A 57 5.80 -6.76 0.10
CA ASP A 57 7.07 -7.43 0.38
C ASP A 57 7.16 -7.93 1.83
N GLU A 58 6.68 -7.14 2.80
CA GLU A 58 6.61 -7.57 4.20
C GLU A 58 5.68 -8.78 4.41
N ILE A 59 4.52 -8.79 3.74
CA ILE A 59 3.55 -9.88 3.80
C ILE A 59 4.12 -11.15 3.19
N GLU A 60 4.69 -11.07 1.99
CA GLU A 60 5.30 -12.21 1.30
C GLU A 60 6.43 -12.81 2.14
N LYS A 61 7.34 -11.98 2.66
CA LYS A 61 8.40 -12.43 3.59
C LYS A 61 7.84 -13.06 4.85
N SER A 62 6.69 -12.60 5.35
CA SER A 62 6.05 -13.18 6.53
C SER A 62 5.46 -14.56 6.24
N GLN A 63 4.87 -14.75 5.07
CA GLN A 63 4.34 -16.03 4.60
C GLN A 63 5.47 -17.05 4.38
N ASP A 64 6.59 -16.62 3.81
CA ASP A 64 7.77 -17.46 3.65
C ASP A 64 8.33 -17.91 5.00
N ARG A 65 8.43 -16.99 5.98
CA ARG A 65 8.87 -17.34 7.34
C ARG A 65 7.94 -18.35 8.03
N LEU A 66 6.62 -18.25 7.80
CA LEU A 66 5.66 -19.21 8.35
C LEU A 66 5.82 -20.59 7.71
N GLN A 67 6.01 -20.65 6.38
CA GLN A 67 6.27 -21.91 5.67
C GLN A 67 7.58 -22.58 6.12
N VAL A 68 8.67 -21.81 6.31
CA VAL A 68 9.93 -22.35 6.86
C VAL A 68 9.73 -22.88 8.29
N LYS A 69 8.99 -22.16 9.15
CA LYS A 69 8.67 -22.64 10.50
C LYS A 69 7.79 -23.88 10.52
N GLU A 70 6.90 -24.07 9.56
CA GLU A 70 6.11 -25.30 9.43
C GLU A 70 6.98 -26.49 9.00
N MET A 71 7.99 -26.27 8.15
CA MET A 71 8.99 -27.29 7.80
C MET A 71 9.96 -27.60 8.96
N GLU A 72 10.28 -26.62 9.81
CA GLU A 72 11.09 -26.79 11.02
C GLU A 72 10.26 -27.24 12.24
N GLY A 73 8.92 -27.20 12.13
CA GLY A 73 7.93 -27.30 13.19
C GLY A 73 7.60 -28.71 13.67
N HIS A 74 8.59 -29.61 13.76
CA HIS A 74 8.57 -30.73 14.70
C HIS A 74 8.93 -30.30 16.14
N PHE A 75 8.95 -29.00 16.47
CA PHE A 75 9.10 -28.51 17.85
C PHE A 75 8.34 -27.19 18.09
N PRO A 76 7.47 -27.08 19.11
CA PRO A 76 6.62 -25.90 19.30
C PRO A 76 7.26 -24.87 20.25
N THR A 77 7.05 -23.56 19.99
CA THR A 77 6.89 -22.52 21.04
C THR A 77 6.41 -21.17 20.47
N GLY A 78 5.20 -20.76 20.89
CA GLY A 78 4.90 -19.48 21.54
C GLY A 78 5.03 -18.12 20.81
N LEU A 79 3.87 -17.45 20.68
CA LEU A 79 3.58 -16.00 20.52
C LEU A 79 3.93 -15.31 19.17
N HIS A 80 2.89 -14.80 18.49
CA HIS A 80 3.03 -13.73 17.50
C HIS A 80 1.86 -12.73 17.60
N SER A 81 2.21 -11.43 17.61
CA SER A 81 1.32 -10.27 17.61
C SER A 81 0.57 -10.09 16.29
N ASN A 82 -0.68 -9.63 16.38
CA ASN A 82 -1.67 -9.60 15.29
C ASN A 82 -1.57 -8.34 14.40
N PRO A 83 -1.31 -8.46 13.10
CA PRO A 83 -1.12 -7.32 12.17
C PRO A 83 -2.39 -6.47 11.92
N LEU A 84 -3.58 -6.98 12.27
CA LEU A 84 -4.85 -6.24 12.10
C LEU A 84 -4.97 -4.98 12.98
N VAL A 85 -4.16 -4.86 14.03
CA VAL A 85 -4.16 -3.68 14.92
C VAL A 85 -3.48 -2.47 14.27
N MET A 86 -2.50 -2.69 13.39
CA MET A 86 -1.79 -1.60 12.68
C MET A 86 -2.68 -0.90 11.66
N LEU A 87 -3.54 -1.65 10.96
CA LEU A 87 -4.41 -1.13 9.91
C LEU A 87 -5.47 -0.14 10.44
N LYS A 88 -5.92 -0.29 11.69
CA LYS A 88 -6.94 0.57 12.29
C LYS A 88 -6.44 1.96 12.70
N GLY A 89 -5.12 2.15 12.85
CA GLY A 89 -4.55 3.42 13.30
C GLY A 89 -4.48 4.49 12.21
N PHE A 90 -4.41 4.09 10.94
CA PHE A 90 -4.15 5.01 9.83
C PHE A 90 -5.43 5.51 9.13
N LEU A 91 -6.48 4.69 9.07
CA LEU A 91 -7.78 5.02 8.45
C LEU A 91 -8.56 6.18 9.13
N ILE A 92 -8.08 6.73 10.25
CA ILE A 92 -8.75 7.81 11.01
C ILE A 92 -8.05 9.17 10.81
N ARG A 93 -7.03 9.26 9.94
CA ARG A 93 -6.29 10.52 9.70
C ARG A 93 -6.45 11.11 8.31
N VAL A 94 -7.48 10.69 7.57
CA VAL A 94 -7.95 11.40 6.37
C VAL A 94 -9.08 12.35 6.75
#